data_AF-A0AA50Q319-F1
#
_entry.id   AF-A0AA50Q319-F1
#
_cell.length_a   1.000
_cell.length_b   1.000
_cell.length_c   1.000
_cell.angle_alpha   90.00
_cell.angle_beta   90.00
_cell.angle_gamma   90.00
#
_symmetry.space_group_name_H-M   'P 1'
#
loop_
_entity.id
_entity.type
_entity.pdbx_description
1 polymer ?
#
loop_
_entity_poly.entity_id
_entity_poly.type
_entity_poly.pdbx_seq_one_letter_code
_entity_poly.pdbx_strand_id
1 'polypeptide(L)'
;MSEFISLLGHSFNQSPWLFVTLSFIFAATIGSFLNVVIHRFPVMMKREWQQECNQYLQEYHAEIVTQIGIDKLNTPIDSFPEKYNLVVPGSACPKCKTSIKPWHNLPVFGWLMLKGKCAACHAPISARYPIIEFITGLLVATLAWHFGPSWQFVFASILTFVLVALTGIDLDEMLLPDQMTLPLLWLGLIINLNHTFASPTDAVIGAAAGYLSLWSIFWLFKILTGKEGMGYGDFKLLAVFGAWLGWQMLPLVILLSSLVGALVGITMIVSKRLKQGNSIPFGPYIAAAGWIALLFGQQIVDWYLETL
;
A
#
# COMPACT_ATOMS: atom_id res chain seq x y z
N MET A 1 -31.49 6.16 4.12
CA MET A 1 -30.00 6.16 4.05
C MET A 1 -29.45 7.59 4.12
N SER A 2 -30.00 8.54 3.34
CA SER A 2 -29.66 9.98 3.44
C SER A 2 -29.94 10.59 4.82
N GLU A 3 -31.09 10.30 5.45
CA GLU A 3 -31.44 10.83 6.79
C GLU A 3 -30.56 10.26 7.91
N PHE A 4 -30.12 9.01 7.80
CA PHE A 4 -29.24 8.40 8.79
C PHE A 4 -27.83 8.99 8.71
N ILE A 5 -27.34 9.24 7.49
CA ILE A 5 -26.05 9.90 7.26
C ILE A 5 -26.12 11.36 7.72
N SER A 6 -27.23 12.07 7.52
CA SER A 6 -27.38 13.45 8.00
C SER A 6 -27.48 13.53 9.52
N LEU A 7 -28.18 12.61 10.19
CA LEU A 7 -28.24 12.51 11.66
C LEU A 7 -26.89 12.16 12.29
N LEU A 8 -26.17 11.19 11.72
CA LEU A 8 -24.81 10.86 12.16
C LEU A 8 -23.85 12.01 11.88
N GLY A 9 -23.93 12.65 10.72
CA GLY A 9 -23.13 13.82 10.38
C GLY A 9 -23.38 14.97 11.35
N HIS A 10 -24.62 15.22 11.74
CA HIS A 10 -24.94 16.26 12.71
C HIS A 10 -24.39 15.94 14.12
N SER A 11 -24.53 14.68 14.56
CA SER A 11 -24.00 14.22 15.85
C SER A 11 -22.47 14.25 15.91
N PHE A 12 -21.80 13.84 14.82
CA PHE A 12 -20.35 13.87 14.72
C PHE A 12 -19.78 15.28 14.57
N ASN A 13 -20.50 16.19 13.92
CA ASN A 13 -20.12 17.60 13.87
C ASN A 13 -20.21 18.28 15.25
N GLN A 14 -21.13 17.84 16.11
CA GLN A 14 -21.21 18.31 17.50
C GLN A 14 -20.09 17.71 18.39
N SER A 15 -19.55 16.54 18.04
CA SER A 15 -18.46 15.87 18.76
C SER A 15 -17.35 15.36 17.84
N PRO A 16 -16.51 16.25 17.27
CA PRO A 16 -15.47 15.86 16.30
C PRO A 16 -14.47 14.84 16.87
N TRP A 17 -14.14 14.97 18.16
CA TRP A 17 -13.24 14.05 18.85
C TRP A 17 -13.76 12.60 18.87
N LEU A 18 -15.09 12.42 18.96
CA LEU A 18 -15.71 11.10 18.96
C LEU A 18 -15.56 10.45 17.59
N PHE A 19 -15.82 11.19 16.51
CA PHE A 19 -15.65 10.71 15.14
C PHE A 19 -14.21 10.30 14.85
N VAL A 20 -13.25 11.15 15.22
CA VAL A 20 -11.81 10.88 15.03
C VAL A 20 -11.37 9.64 15.81
N THR A 21 -11.83 9.50 17.05
CA THR A 21 -11.49 8.34 17.91
C THR A 21 -12.08 7.04 17.35
N LEU A 22 -13.35 7.06 16.92
CA LEU A 22 -13.98 5.89 16.30
C LEU A 22 -13.30 5.51 14.99
N SER A 23 -12.96 6.49 14.15
CA SER A 23 -12.20 6.29 12.91
C SER A 23 -10.81 5.69 13.19
N PHE A 24 -10.11 6.15 14.23
CA PHE A 24 -8.83 5.58 14.65
C PHE A 24 -8.98 4.10 15.03
N ILE A 25 -9.94 3.77 15.89
CA ILE A 25 -10.16 2.39 16.37
C ILE A 25 -10.52 1.48 15.20
N PHE A 26 -11.43 1.91 14.32
CA PHE A 26 -11.81 1.18 13.13
C PHE A 26 -10.63 0.98 12.18
N ALA A 27 -9.86 2.03 11.90
CA ALA A 27 -8.71 1.93 11.00
C ALA A 27 -7.59 1.06 11.59
N ALA A 28 -7.41 1.04 12.91
CA ALA A 28 -6.46 0.13 13.56
C ALA A 28 -6.87 -1.35 13.41
N THR A 29 -8.18 -1.68 13.45
CA THR A 29 -8.64 -3.05 13.19
C THR A 29 -8.41 -3.45 11.75
N ILE A 30 -8.65 -2.55 10.79
CA ILE A 30 -8.29 -2.74 9.39
C ILE A 30 -6.77 -2.90 9.24
N GLY A 31 -5.96 -2.11 9.95
CA GLY A 31 -4.49 -2.24 9.96
C GLY A 31 -4.01 -3.63 10.39
N SER A 32 -4.73 -4.29 11.29
CA SER A 32 -4.43 -5.68 11.68
C SER A 32 -4.65 -6.65 10.50
N PHE A 33 -5.70 -6.42 9.71
CA PHE A 33 -5.92 -7.14 8.45
C PHE A 33 -4.88 -6.77 7.37
N LEU A 34 -4.45 -5.51 7.28
CA LEU A 34 -3.42 -5.09 6.33
C LEU A 34 -2.09 -5.81 6.56
N ASN A 35 -1.73 -6.15 7.80
CA ASN A 35 -0.57 -7.02 8.07
C ASN A 35 -0.69 -8.38 7.36
N VAL A 36 -1.91 -8.96 7.32
CA VAL A 36 -2.17 -10.21 6.61
C VAL A 36 -2.04 -10.01 5.11
N VAL A 37 -2.61 -8.93 4.56
CA VAL A 37 -2.51 -8.60 3.13
C VAL A 37 -1.06 -8.42 2.71
N ILE A 38 -0.28 -7.61 3.44
CA ILE A 38 1.11 -7.33 3.11
C ILE A 38 1.95 -8.61 3.05
N HIS A 39 1.75 -9.52 4.01
CA HIS A 39 2.52 -10.76 4.04
C HIS A 39 2.02 -11.81 3.03
N ARG A 40 0.70 -12.00 2.90
CA ARG A 40 0.14 -13.15 2.17
C ARG A 40 -0.10 -12.87 0.70
N PHE A 41 -0.41 -11.64 0.32
CA PHE A 41 -0.73 -11.30 -1.06
C PHE A 41 0.42 -11.61 -2.04
N PRO A 42 1.69 -11.26 -1.73
CA PRO A 42 2.81 -11.62 -2.62
C PRO A 42 3.03 -13.12 -2.74
N VAL A 43 2.82 -13.87 -1.64
CA VAL A 43 2.91 -15.34 -1.65
C VAL A 43 1.84 -15.95 -2.55
N MET A 44 0.61 -15.45 -2.47
CA MET A 44 -0.49 -15.89 -3.33
C MET A 44 -0.17 -15.65 -4.81
N MET A 45 0.34 -14.46 -5.16
CA MET A 45 0.74 -14.14 -6.53
C MET A 45 1.85 -15.04 -7.05
N LYS A 46 2.89 -15.31 -6.23
CA LYS A 46 3.99 -16.21 -6.62
C LYS A 46 3.50 -17.63 -6.87
N ARG A 47 2.51 -18.10 -6.10
CA ARG A 47 1.87 -19.41 -6.30
C ARG A 47 1.01 -19.45 -7.56
N GLU A 48 0.23 -18.41 -7.82
CA GLU A 48 -0.57 -18.28 -9.06
C GLU A 48 0.35 -18.32 -10.29
N TRP A 49 1.44 -17.55 -10.27
CA TRP A 49 2.44 -17.56 -11.34
C TRP A 49 3.08 -18.95 -11.53
N GLN A 50 3.40 -19.65 -10.44
CA GLN A 50 3.92 -21.02 -10.51
C GLN A 50 2.90 -21.95 -11.19
N GLN A 51 1.61 -21.84 -10.86
CA GLN A 51 0.55 -22.65 -11.47
C GLN A 51 0.42 -22.37 -12.97
N GLU A 52 0.48 -21.12 -13.40
CA GLU A 52 0.44 -20.73 -14.82
C GLU A 52 1.64 -21.32 -15.60
N CYS A 53 2.85 -21.22 -15.04
CA CYS A 53 4.05 -21.82 -15.63
C CYS A 53 3.95 -23.35 -15.72
N ASN A 54 3.42 -24.00 -14.68
CA ASN A 54 3.21 -25.44 -14.67
C ASN A 54 2.19 -25.87 -15.73
N GLN A 55 1.11 -25.10 -15.90
CA GLN A 55 0.11 -25.35 -16.93
C GLN A 55 0.71 -25.22 -18.33
N TYR A 56 1.50 -24.17 -18.58
CA TYR A 56 2.22 -23.99 -19.85
C TYR A 56 3.14 -25.18 -20.16
N LEU A 57 3.92 -25.64 -19.17
CA LEU A 57 4.79 -26.81 -19.34
C LEU A 57 4.02 -28.09 -19.61
N GLN A 58 2.87 -28.29 -18.96
CA GLN A 58 2.01 -29.45 -19.20
C GLN A 58 1.43 -29.44 -20.62
N GLU A 59 1.02 -28.28 -21.12
CA GLU A 59 0.40 -28.13 -22.44
C GLU A 59 1.42 -28.25 -23.58
N TYR A 60 2.57 -27.59 -23.46
CA TYR A 60 3.53 -27.46 -24.57
C TYR A 60 4.80 -28.30 -24.42
N HIS A 61 5.09 -28.82 -23.23
CA HIS A 61 6.33 -29.53 -22.91
C HIS A 61 6.09 -30.79 -22.05
N ALA A 62 5.07 -31.58 -22.40
CA ALA A 62 4.65 -32.76 -21.63
C ALA A 62 5.77 -33.79 -21.36
N GLU A 63 6.77 -33.88 -22.25
CA GLU A 63 7.95 -34.73 -22.06
C GLU A 63 8.76 -34.33 -20.82
N ILE A 64 8.96 -33.03 -20.58
CA ILE A 64 9.66 -32.51 -19.40
C ILE A 64 8.86 -32.82 -18.13
N VAL A 65 7.53 -32.65 -18.18
CA VAL A 65 6.65 -32.93 -17.04
C VAL A 65 6.66 -34.42 -16.69
N THR A 66 6.70 -35.30 -17.68
CA THR A 66 6.76 -36.76 -17.48
C THR A 66 8.06 -37.17 -16.76
N GLN A 67 9.18 -36.51 -17.06
CA GLN A 67 10.46 -36.78 -16.38
C GLN A 67 10.47 -36.31 -14.92
N ILE A 68 9.83 -35.17 -14.62
CA ILE A 68 9.84 -34.56 -13.29
C ILE A 68 8.76 -35.18 -12.37
N GLY A 69 7.63 -35.58 -12.94
CA GLY A 69 6.43 -36.01 -12.23
C GLY A 69 5.51 -34.83 -11.88
N ILE A 70 4.21 -35.00 -12.14
CA ILE A 70 3.22 -33.92 -12.00
C ILE A 70 3.01 -33.47 -10.55
N ASP A 71 3.10 -34.40 -9.60
CA ASP A 71 2.93 -34.11 -8.17
C ASP A 71 4.04 -33.19 -7.65
N LYS A 72 5.28 -33.46 -8.08
CA LYS A 72 6.44 -32.65 -7.73
C LYS A 72 6.36 -31.26 -8.38
N LEU A 73 5.88 -31.19 -9.61
CA LEU A 73 5.70 -29.93 -10.33
C LEU A 73 4.66 -29.03 -9.64
N ASN A 74 3.53 -29.61 -9.23
CA ASN A 74 2.41 -28.88 -8.61
C ASN A 74 2.61 -28.55 -7.12
N THR A 75 3.63 -29.11 -6.48
CA THR A 75 3.94 -28.78 -5.09
C THR A 75 4.41 -27.31 -5.00
N PRO A 76 3.82 -26.47 -4.13
CA PRO A 76 4.28 -25.10 -3.94
C PRO A 76 5.76 -25.04 -3.56
N ILE A 77 6.51 -24.10 -4.15
CA ILE A 77 7.95 -23.95 -3.89
C ILE A 77 8.22 -23.42 -2.47
N ASP A 78 7.25 -22.73 -1.88
CA ASP A 78 7.36 -22.17 -0.53
C ASP A 78 7.03 -23.19 0.58
N SER A 79 7.26 -22.79 1.84
CA SER A 79 7.07 -23.64 3.02
C SER A 79 5.71 -23.45 3.73
N PHE A 80 4.79 -22.71 3.12
CA PHE A 80 3.49 -22.43 3.71
C PHE A 80 2.49 -23.56 3.41
N PRO A 81 1.39 -23.67 4.19
CA PRO A 81 0.36 -24.67 3.95
C PRO A 81 -0.19 -24.64 2.52
N GLU A 82 -0.74 -25.76 2.05
CA GLU A 82 -1.32 -25.88 0.71
C GLU A 82 -2.40 -24.80 0.46
N LYS A 83 -3.34 -24.65 1.41
CA LYS A 83 -4.30 -23.53 1.39
C LYS A 83 -3.71 -22.33 2.12
N TYR A 84 -3.29 -21.33 1.34
CA TYR A 84 -2.73 -20.09 1.85
C TYR A 84 -3.35 -18.88 1.14
N ASN A 85 -4.31 -18.23 1.79
CA ASN A 85 -4.99 -17.05 1.28
C ASN A 85 -5.24 -16.01 2.40
N LEU A 86 -5.99 -14.94 2.08
CA LEU A 86 -6.25 -13.84 3.02
C LEU A 86 -7.12 -14.23 4.22
N VAL A 87 -7.85 -15.35 4.14
CA VAL A 87 -8.77 -15.82 5.18
C VAL A 87 -8.17 -17.00 5.96
N VAL A 88 -7.54 -17.95 5.27
CA VAL A 88 -6.98 -19.18 5.84
C VAL A 88 -5.49 -19.33 5.52
N PRO A 89 -4.67 -19.84 6.46
CA PRO A 89 -5.01 -20.23 7.83
C PRO A 89 -5.27 -19.02 8.76
N GLY A 90 -5.87 -19.24 9.92
CA GLY A 90 -5.99 -18.20 10.94
C GLY A 90 -4.61 -17.74 11.47
N SER A 91 -4.56 -16.58 12.11
CA SER A 91 -3.33 -16.04 12.71
C SER A 91 -2.75 -17.02 13.74
N ALA A 92 -1.45 -17.31 13.64
CA ALA A 92 -0.75 -18.26 14.48
C ALA A 92 0.64 -17.75 14.85
N CYS A 93 1.17 -18.20 16.00
CA CYS A 93 2.53 -17.87 16.40
C CYS A 93 3.55 -18.48 15.42
N PRO A 94 4.55 -17.72 14.93
CA PRO A 94 5.54 -18.24 13.98
C PRO A 94 6.45 -19.33 14.59
N LYS A 95 6.64 -19.35 15.92
CA LYS A 95 7.48 -20.36 16.60
C LYS A 95 6.70 -21.62 16.96
N CYS A 96 5.63 -21.48 17.76
CA CYS A 96 4.91 -22.64 18.30
C CYS A 96 3.67 -23.04 17.50
N LYS A 97 3.31 -22.29 16.45
CA LYS A 97 2.13 -22.50 15.58
C LYS A 97 0.78 -22.51 16.30
N THR A 98 0.74 -22.20 17.60
CA THR A 98 -0.51 -22.04 18.35
C THR A 98 -1.32 -20.90 17.76
N SER A 99 -2.63 -21.15 17.57
CA SER A 99 -3.57 -20.14 17.09
C SER A 99 -3.67 -18.95 18.05
N ILE A 100 -3.70 -17.75 17.49
CA ILE A 100 -3.84 -16.50 18.24
C ILE A 100 -5.32 -16.26 18.52
N LYS A 101 -5.68 -16.12 19.79
CA LYS A 101 -7.06 -15.84 20.22
C LYS A 101 -7.45 -14.40 19.82
N PRO A 102 -8.73 -14.12 19.49
CA PRO A 102 -9.15 -12.81 19.00
C PRO A 102 -8.76 -11.62 19.88
N TRP A 103 -8.83 -11.76 21.21
CA TRP A 103 -8.44 -10.69 22.14
C TRP A 103 -6.92 -10.44 22.22
N HIS A 104 -6.09 -11.41 21.84
CA HIS A 104 -4.65 -11.18 21.65
C HIS A 104 -4.36 -10.46 20.33
N ASN A 105 -5.34 -10.42 19.42
CA ASN A 105 -5.29 -9.73 18.14
C ASN A 105 -6.04 -8.38 18.17
N LEU A 106 -6.33 -7.85 19.37
CA LEU A 106 -6.87 -6.50 19.51
C LEU A 106 -5.78 -5.51 19.07
N PRO A 107 -6.05 -4.60 18.11
CA PRO A 107 -5.01 -3.77 17.52
C PRO A 107 -4.24 -2.96 18.56
N VAL A 108 -2.91 -2.98 18.49
CA VAL A 108 -1.94 -2.36 19.40
C VAL A 108 -2.00 -2.92 20.84
N PHE A 109 -3.17 -2.95 21.45
CA PHE A 109 -3.41 -3.36 22.84
C PHE A 109 -3.08 -4.82 23.10
N GLY A 110 -3.42 -5.74 22.19
CA GLY A 110 -3.12 -7.16 22.36
C GLY A 110 -1.62 -7.43 22.46
N TRP A 111 -0.83 -6.76 21.64
CA TRP A 111 0.63 -6.84 21.68
C TRP A 111 1.21 -6.22 22.96
N LEU A 112 0.70 -5.05 23.38
CA LEU A 112 1.11 -4.38 24.62
C LEU A 112 0.80 -5.21 25.87
N MET A 113 -0.40 -5.77 25.97
CA MET A 113 -0.82 -6.64 27.09
C MET A 113 0.08 -7.87 27.21
N LEU A 114 0.49 -8.44 26.09
CA LEU A 114 1.41 -9.59 26.04
C LEU A 114 2.89 -9.18 26.11
N LYS A 115 3.20 -7.88 26.27
CA LYS A 115 4.56 -7.32 26.29
C LYS A 115 5.40 -7.75 25.08
N GLY A 116 4.75 -7.83 23.92
CA GLY A 116 5.36 -8.26 22.66
C GLY A 116 5.78 -9.72 22.62
N LYS A 117 5.14 -10.60 23.39
CA LYS A 117 5.47 -12.03 23.44
C LYS A 117 4.26 -12.91 23.13
N CYS A 118 4.50 -14.13 22.68
CA CYS A 118 3.44 -15.12 22.52
C CYS A 118 2.88 -15.57 23.88
N ALA A 119 1.54 -15.63 24.00
CA ALA A 119 0.87 -16.10 25.21
C ALA A 119 1.24 -17.55 25.60
N ALA A 120 1.56 -18.42 24.62
CA ALA A 120 1.89 -19.83 24.88
C ALA A 120 3.39 -20.07 25.08
N CYS A 121 4.22 -19.68 24.11
CA CYS A 121 5.67 -20.01 24.12
C CYS A 121 6.58 -18.85 24.54
N HIS A 122 6.03 -17.65 24.82
CA HIS A 122 6.76 -16.44 25.22
C HIS A 122 7.84 -15.95 24.25
N ALA A 123 7.88 -16.51 23.04
CA ALA A 123 8.71 -16.02 21.96
C ALA A 123 8.33 -14.58 21.59
N PRO A 124 9.30 -13.73 21.22
CA PRO A 124 9.02 -12.35 20.81
C PRO A 124 8.17 -12.33 19.54
N ILE A 125 7.19 -11.44 19.50
CA ILE A 125 6.37 -11.10 18.34
C ILE A 125 6.84 -9.74 17.81
N SER A 126 7.04 -9.64 16.50
CA SER A 126 7.55 -8.43 15.85
C SER A 126 6.71 -7.18 16.20
N ALA A 127 7.37 -6.05 16.44
CA ALA A 127 6.71 -4.76 16.62
C ALA A 127 6.07 -4.23 15.33
N ARG A 128 6.38 -4.83 14.17
CA ARG A 128 5.77 -4.47 12.88
C ARG A 128 4.24 -4.50 12.92
N TYR A 129 3.66 -5.51 13.58
CA TYR A 129 2.20 -5.66 13.67
C TYR A 129 1.53 -4.45 14.33
N PRO A 130 1.85 -4.09 15.60
CA PRO A 130 1.24 -2.92 16.24
C PRO A 130 1.66 -1.60 15.58
N ILE A 131 2.82 -1.52 14.92
CA ILE A 131 3.23 -0.32 14.18
C ILE A 131 2.30 -0.07 12.99
N ILE A 132 2.03 -1.09 12.17
CA ILE A 132 1.12 -0.96 11.02
C ILE A 132 -0.30 -0.61 11.52
N GLU A 133 -0.78 -1.29 12.55
CA GLU A 133 -2.09 -1.00 13.17
C GLU A 133 -2.19 0.45 13.64
N PHE A 134 -1.18 0.94 14.36
CA PHE A 134 -1.15 2.31 14.87
C PHE A 134 -1.03 3.35 13.75
N ILE A 135 -0.12 3.15 12.78
CA ILE A 135 0.07 4.07 11.65
C ILE A 135 -1.21 4.16 10.82
N THR A 136 -1.85 3.02 10.50
CA THR A 136 -3.13 3.03 9.77
C THR A 136 -4.21 3.79 10.56
N GLY A 137 -4.30 3.55 11.86
CA GLY A 137 -5.19 4.31 12.76
C GLY A 137 -4.94 5.81 12.69
N LEU A 138 -3.67 6.23 12.80
CA LEU A 138 -3.28 7.63 12.83
C LEU A 138 -3.53 8.34 11.49
N LEU A 139 -3.22 7.69 10.37
CA LEU A 139 -3.46 8.26 9.04
C LEU A 139 -4.96 8.51 8.82
N VAL A 140 -5.81 7.53 9.13
CA VAL A 140 -7.26 7.70 8.98
C VAL A 140 -7.84 8.67 10.01
N ALA A 141 -7.32 8.72 11.24
CA ALA A 141 -7.71 9.73 12.21
C ALA A 141 -7.39 11.15 11.70
N THR A 142 -6.26 11.33 11.02
CA THR A 142 -5.88 12.60 10.38
C THR A 142 -6.84 12.97 9.26
N LEU A 143 -7.22 12.00 8.42
CA LEU A 143 -8.27 12.19 7.40
C LEU A 143 -9.62 12.56 8.03
N ALA A 144 -10.00 11.91 9.14
CA ALA A 144 -11.24 12.18 9.85
C ALA A 144 -11.28 13.59 10.42
N TRP A 145 -10.14 14.07 10.94
CA TRP A 145 -9.98 15.44 11.41
C TRP A 145 -10.05 16.45 10.26
N HIS A 146 -9.44 16.14 9.12
CA HIS A 146 -9.36 17.05 7.97
C HIS A 146 -10.67 17.15 7.17
N PHE A 147 -11.26 16.01 6.80
CA PHE A 147 -12.43 15.95 5.92
C PHE A 147 -13.78 15.85 6.66
N GLY A 148 -13.77 15.53 7.96
CA GLY A 148 -14.99 15.25 8.71
C GLY A 148 -15.79 14.04 8.17
N PRO A 149 -17.04 13.85 8.62
CA PRO A 149 -17.91 12.79 8.12
C PRO A 149 -18.41 13.11 6.70
N SER A 150 -17.63 12.73 5.69
CA SER A 150 -17.89 13.06 4.27
C SER A 150 -17.54 11.90 3.32
N TRP A 151 -17.99 11.98 2.07
CA TRP A 151 -17.60 11.01 1.04
C TRP A 151 -16.10 11.09 0.70
N GLN A 152 -15.52 12.30 0.76
CA GLN A 152 -14.07 12.51 0.63
C GLN A 152 -13.31 11.70 1.67
N PHE A 153 -13.75 11.73 2.93
CA PHE A 153 -13.15 10.92 4.00
C PHE A 153 -13.19 9.42 3.70
N VAL A 154 -14.33 8.91 3.22
CA VAL A 154 -14.49 7.48 2.89
C VAL A 154 -13.54 7.07 1.78
N PHE A 155 -13.50 7.81 0.67
CA PHE A 155 -12.62 7.49 -0.46
C PHE A 155 -11.14 7.66 -0.11
N ALA A 156 -10.78 8.73 0.60
CA ALA A 156 -9.42 8.93 1.09
C ALA A 156 -8.95 7.82 2.04
N SER A 157 -9.87 7.28 2.86
CA SER A 157 -9.58 6.14 3.74
C SER A 157 -9.30 4.86 2.94
N ILE A 158 -10.09 4.58 1.89
CA ILE A 158 -9.87 3.45 0.99
C ILE A 158 -8.49 3.57 0.31
N LEU A 159 -8.18 4.75 -0.25
CA LEU A 159 -6.87 5.03 -0.82
C LEU A 159 -5.76 4.77 0.21
N THR A 160 -5.90 5.29 1.42
CA THR A 160 -4.93 5.15 2.51
C THR A 160 -4.70 3.69 2.90
N PHE A 161 -5.74 2.88 3.03
CA PHE A 161 -5.59 1.45 3.36
C PHE A 161 -4.79 0.70 2.30
N VAL A 162 -5.06 0.96 1.03
CA VAL A 162 -4.32 0.33 -0.06
C VAL A 162 -2.90 0.87 -0.15
N LEU A 163 -2.66 2.18 0.06
CA LEU A 163 -1.32 2.76 0.11
C LEU A 163 -0.47 2.17 1.23
N VAL A 164 -1.04 1.93 2.41
CA VAL A 164 -0.34 1.25 3.52
C VAL A 164 0.02 -0.19 3.13
N ALA A 165 -0.89 -0.93 2.49
CA ALA A 165 -0.60 -2.27 1.99
C ALA A 165 0.51 -2.26 0.93
N LEU A 166 0.40 -1.39 -0.08
CA LEU A 166 1.39 -1.22 -1.14
C LEU A 166 2.77 -0.85 -0.58
N THR A 167 2.82 0.08 0.36
CA THR A 167 4.06 0.48 1.05
C THR A 167 4.69 -0.71 1.76
N GLY A 168 3.89 -1.49 2.49
CA GLY A 168 4.38 -2.68 3.19
C GLY A 168 4.88 -3.78 2.25
N ILE A 169 4.20 -4.00 1.12
CA ILE A 169 4.60 -4.99 0.11
C ILE A 169 5.87 -4.54 -0.61
N ASP A 170 5.97 -3.26 -0.98
CA ASP A 170 7.15 -2.74 -1.67
C ASP A 170 8.40 -2.77 -0.78
N LEU A 171 8.26 -2.50 0.53
CA LEU A 171 9.37 -2.62 1.48
C LEU A 171 9.87 -4.07 1.65
N ASP A 172 8.99 -5.06 1.51
CA ASP A 172 9.34 -6.47 1.70
C ASP A 172 9.83 -7.14 0.41
N GLU A 173 9.18 -6.84 -0.71
CA GLU A 173 9.29 -7.59 -1.97
C GLU A 173 9.66 -6.71 -3.17
N MET A 174 9.68 -5.38 -3.01
CA MET A 174 9.90 -4.41 -4.10
C MET A 174 8.90 -4.57 -5.26
N LEU A 175 7.65 -4.85 -4.91
CA LEU A 175 6.54 -5.04 -5.84
C LEU A 175 5.36 -4.14 -5.49
N LEU A 176 4.71 -3.59 -6.52
CA LEU A 176 3.44 -2.88 -6.43
C LEU A 176 2.41 -3.62 -7.30
N PRO A 177 1.57 -4.49 -6.71
CA PRO A 177 0.69 -5.35 -7.48
C PRO A 177 -0.38 -4.60 -8.29
N ASP A 178 -0.62 -5.06 -9.51
CA ASP A 178 -1.60 -4.49 -10.42
C ASP A 178 -3.04 -4.66 -9.91
N GLN A 179 -3.28 -5.76 -9.20
CA GLN A 179 -4.54 -6.06 -8.52
C GLN A 179 -4.89 -5.04 -7.42
N MET A 180 -3.94 -4.17 -7.02
CA MET A 180 -4.18 -3.07 -6.08
C MET A 180 -4.08 -1.70 -6.76
N THR A 181 -3.06 -1.50 -7.60
CA THR A 181 -2.81 -0.19 -8.23
C THR A 181 -3.85 0.14 -9.31
N LEU A 182 -4.24 -0.81 -10.16
CA LEU A 182 -5.20 -0.55 -11.24
C LEU A 182 -6.62 -0.30 -10.73
N PRO A 183 -7.17 -1.06 -9.76
CA PRO A 183 -8.47 -0.74 -9.18
C PRO A 183 -8.48 0.63 -8.49
N LEU A 184 -7.39 1.04 -7.83
CA LEU A 184 -7.27 2.39 -7.28
C LEU A 184 -7.28 3.46 -8.36
N LEU A 185 -6.59 3.25 -9.49
CA LEU A 185 -6.58 4.19 -10.61
C LEU A 185 -8.00 4.38 -11.14
N TRP A 186 -8.70 3.27 -11.43
CA TRP A 186 -10.08 3.30 -11.90
C TRP A 186 -11.02 3.96 -10.89
N LEU A 187 -10.87 3.64 -9.60
CA LEU A 187 -11.65 4.28 -8.54
C LEU A 187 -11.44 5.80 -8.53
N GLY A 188 -10.20 6.27 -8.64
CA GLY A 188 -9.86 7.70 -8.73
C GLY A 188 -10.55 8.41 -9.90
N LEU A 189 -10.54 7.79 -11.08
CA LEU A 189 -11.25 8.33 -12.24
C LEU A 189 -12.76 8.38 -12.03
N ILE A 190 -13.36 7.32 -11.47
CA ILE A 190 -14.80 7.23 -11.23
C ILE A 190 -15.27 8.26 -10.19
N ILE A 191 -14.56 8.40 -9.07
CA ILE A 191 -14.97 9.35 -8.02
C ILE A 191 -14.83 10.80 -8.47
N ASN A 192 -13.86 11.09 -9.35
CA ASN A 192 -13.65 12.44 -9.89
C ASN A 192 -14.64 12.81 -11.00
N LEU A 193 -15.48 11.87 -11.47
CA LEU A 193 -16.67 12.22 -12.26
C LEU A 193 -17.59 13.21 -11.51
N ASN A 194 -17.59 13.15 -10.17
CA ASN A 194 -18.35 14.04 -9.30
C ASN A 194 -17.52 15.21 -8.74
N HIS A 195 -16.35 15.51 -9.32
CA HIS A 195 -15.45 16.57 -8.84
C HIS A 195 -15.02 16.42 -7.37
N THR A 196 -14.87 15.17 -6.90
CA THR A 196 -14.62 14.87 -5.48
C THR A 196 -13.27 15.43 -5.00
N PHE A 197 -12.21 15.25 -5.78
CA PHE A 197 -10.85 15.70 -5.48
C PHE A 197 -10.25 16.55 -6.60
N ALA A 198 -10.59 16.26 -7.86
CA ALA A 198 -10.15 17.00 -9.04
C ALA A 198 -11.26 17.00 -10.11
N SER A 199 -11.11 17.84 -11.14
CA SER A 199 -12.03 17.78 -12.29
C SER A 199 -11.83 16.46 -13.07
N PRO A 200 -12.88 15.92 -13.73
CA PRO A 200 -12.74 14.69 -14.52
C PRO A 200 -11.66 14.79 -15.59
N THR A 201 -11.54 15.95 -16.23
CA THR A 201 -10.53 16.22 -17.26
C THR A 201 -9.13 16.19 -16.65
N ASP A 202 -8.93 16.85 -15.51
CA ASP A 202 -7.63 16.86 -14.82
C ASP A 202 -7.25 15.48 -14.32
N ALA A 203 -8.21 14.68 -13.86
CA ALA A 203 -8.00 13.31 -13.41
C ALA A 203 -7.53 12.39 -14.55
N VAL A 204 -8.17 12.47 -15.72
CA VAL A 204 -7.78 11.67 -16.91
C VAL A 204 -6.39 12.10 -17.41
N ILE A 205 -6.16 13.40 -17.54
CA ILE A 205 -4.85 13.94 -17.93
C ILE A 205 -3.80 13.54 -16.88
N GLY A 206 -4.13 13.64 -15.60
CA GLY A 206 -3.26 13.25 -14.49
C GLY A 206 -2.90 11.78 -14.53
N ALA A 207 -3.85 10.88 -14.77
CA ALA A 207 -3.56 9.45 -14.90
C ALA A 207 -2.59 9.17 -16.05
N ALA A 208 -2.84 9.77 -17.23
CA ALA A 208 -1.98 9.60 -18.40
C ALA A 208 -0.58 10.22 -18.18
N ALA A 209 -0.51 11.46 -17.69
CA ALA A 209 0.73 12.17 -17.42
C ALA A 209 1.54 11.51 -16.29
N GLY A 210 0.88 11.03 -15.25
CA GLY A 210 1.51 10.30 -14.14
C GLY A 210 2.20 9.03 -14.63
N TYR A 211 1.54 8.24 -15.47
CA TYR A 211 2.16 7.05 -16.08
C TYR A 211 3.30 7.42 -17.04
N LEU A 212 3.01 8.30 -18.00
CA LEU A 212 3.93 8.61 -19.10
C LEU A 212 5.17 9.38 -18.65
N SER A 213 5.08 10.17 -17.59
CA SER A 213 6.22 10.95 -17.08
C SER A 213 7.37 10.05 -16.63
N LEU A 214 7.15 9.17 -15.66
CA LEU A 214 8.17 8.24 -15.18
C LEU A 214 8.53 7.19 -16.24
N TRP A 215 7.57 6.74 -17.05
CA TRP A 215 7.85 5.80 -18.15
C TRP A 215 8.82 6.40 -19.18
N SER A 216 8.65 7.69 -19.53
CA SER A 216 9.53 8.37 -20.48
C SER A 216 10.94 8.54 -19.91
N ILE A 217 11.04 8.91 -18.63
CA ILE A 217 12.34 9.02 -17.92
C ILE A 217 13.03 7.66 -17.86
N PHE A 218 12.29 6.59 -17.56
CA PHE A 218 12.82 5.23 -17.53
C PHE A 218 13.41 4.80 -18.87
N TRP A 219 12.67 4.99 -19.98
CA TRP A 219 13.17 4.60 -21.30
C TRP A 219 14.37 5.44 -21.73
N LEU A 220 14.33 6.75 -21.47
CA LEU A 220 15.48 7.61 -21.73
C LEU A 220 16.72 7.13 -20.96
N PHE A 221 16.57 6.85 -19.67
CA PHE A 221 17.64 6.30 -18.84
C PHE A 221 18.13 4.93 -19.33
N LYS A 222 17.22 4.03 -19.70
CA LYS A 222 17.54 2.68 -20.18
C LYS A 222 18.29 2.72 -21.51
N ILE A 223 17.90 3.60 -22.43
CA ILE A 223 18.60 3.78 -23.72
C ILE A 223 20.01 4.38 -23.51
N LEU A 224 20.15 5.36 -22.61
CA LEU A 224 21.43 6.03 -22.37
C LEU A 224 22.43 5.19 -21.57
N THR A 225 21.95 4.38 -20.62
CA THR A 225 22.82 3.66 -19.67
C THR A 225 22.85 2.15 -19.88
N GLY A 226 21.92 1.60 -20.65
CA GLY A 226 21.71 0.16 -20.80
C GLY A 226 21.20 -0.54 -19.54
N LYS A 227 20.84 0.21 -18.49
CA LYS A 227 20.43 -0.32 -17.18
C LYS A 227 18.97 0.03 -16.89
N GLU A 228 18.31 -0.83 -16.13
CA GLU A 228 16.97 -0.56 -15.62
C GLU A 228 17.08 0.31 -14.37
N GLY A 229 16.49 1.51 -14.43
CA GLY A 229 16.66 2.54 -13.39
C GLY A 229 15.54 2.62 -12.36
N MET A 230 14.35 2.11 -12.66
CA MET A 230 13.14 2.28 -11.83
C MET A 230 12.15 1.13 -12.07
N GLY A 231 11.35 0.79 -11.06
CA GLY A 231 10.32 -0.25 -11.16
C GLY A 231 9.08 0.25 -11.90
N TYR A 232 8.48 -0.61 -12.72
CA TYR A 232 7.24 -0.28 -13.45
C TYR A 232 6.04 0.00 -12.54
N GLY A 233 6.08 -0.49 -11.29
CA GLY A 233 5.07 -0.21 -10.27
C GLY A 233 4.97 1.28 -9.94
N ASP A 234 6.09 1.99 -9.94
CA ASP A 234 6.15 3.41 -9.59
C ASP A 234 5.37 4.27 -10.59
N PHE A 235 5.38 3.88 -11.88
CA PHE A 235 4.65 4.59 -12.95
C PHE A 235 3.14 4.48 -12.71
N LYS A 236 2.69 3.29 -12.29
CA LYS A 236 1.28 3.00 -12.00
C LYS A 236 0.84 3.75 -10.75
N LEU A 237 1.68 3.79 -9.71
CA LEU A 237 1.36 4.51 -8.47
C LEU A 237 1.28 6.03 -8.71
N LEU A 238 2.15 6.59 -9.54
CA LEU A 238 2.05 8.00 -9.92
C LEU A 238 0.81 8.28 -10.79
N ALA A 239 0.43 7.35 -11.67
CA ALA A 239 -0.83 7.42 -12.41
C ALA A 239 -2.06 7.36 -11.47
N VAL A 240 -2.01 6.57 -10.40
CA VAL A 240 -3.04 6.60 -9.34
C VAL A 240 -3.14 8.01 -8.76
N PHE A 241 -2.03 8.60 -8.30
CA PHE A 241 -2.11 9.97 -7.75
C PHE A 241 -2.58 11.01 -8.77
N GLY A 242 -2.22 10.87 -10.04
CA GLY A 242 -2.76 11.71 -11.11
C GLY A 242 -4.26 11.55 -11.32
N ALA A 243 -4.78 10.31 -11.24
CA ALA A 243 -6.21 10.04 -11.33
C ALA A 243 -7.00 10.61 -10.14
N TRP A 244 -6.39 10.66 -8.96
CA TRP A 244 -7.05 11.14 -7.73
C TRP A 244 -6.93 12.65 -7.56
N LEU A 245 -5.74 13.22 -7.78
CA LEU A 245 -5.41 14.60 -7.43
C LEU A 245 -5.34 15.55 -8.63
N GLY A 246 -5.42 15.02 -9.86
CA GLY A 246 -5.20 15.78 -11.08
C GLY A 246 -3.71 15.95 -11.43
N TRP A 247 -3.44 16.40 -12.65
CA TRP A 247 -2.06 16.54 -13.14
C TRP A 247 -1.28 17.67 -12.44
N GLN A 248 -1.97 18.68 -11.92
CA GLN A 248 -1.37 19.84 -11.24
C GLN A 248 -0.59 19.42 -9.98
N MET A 249 -1.02 18.35 -9.32
CA MET A 249 -0.38 17.85 -8.11
C MET A 249 0.80 16.92 -8.39
N LEU A 250 0.95 16.40 -9.62
CA LEU A 250 2.03 15.46 -9.97
C LEU A 250 3.44 16.04 -9.75
N PRO A 251 3.76 17.29 -10.15
CA PRO A 251 5.07 17.87 -9.87
C PRO A 251 5.41 17.90 -8.38
N LEU A 252 4.45 18.23 -7.52
CA LEU A 252 4.63 18.22 -6.07
C LEU A 252 4.92 16.81 -5.56
N VAL A 253 4.16 15.80 -6.02
CA VAL A 253 4.36 14.40 -5.61
C VAL A 253 5.75 13.90 -6.04
N ILE A 254 6.17 14.19 -7.27
CA ILE A 254 7.51 13.84 -7.77
C ILE A 254 8.59 14.55 -6.94
N LEU A 255 8.43 15.84 -6.66
CA LEU A 255 9.41 16.61 -5.90
C LEU A 255 9.57 16.09 -4.46
N LEU A 256 8.47 15.90 -3.75
CA LEU A 256 8.50 15.41 -2.36
C LEU A 256 9.06 13.99 -2.28
N SER A 257 8.63 13.10 -3.18
CA SER A 257 9.11 11.71 -3.19
C SER A 257 10.60 11.62 -3.53
N SER A 258 11.05 12.35 -4.55
CA SER A 258 12.48 12.37 -4.94
C SER A 258 13.36 13.03 -3.88
N LEU A 259 12.90 14.09 -3.20
CA LEU A 259 13.64 14.73 -2.13
C LEU A 259 13.88 13.76 -0.95
N VAL A 260 12.82 13.13 -0.45
CA VAL A 260 12.94 12.18 0.67
C VAL A 260 13.74 10.95 0.24
N GLY A 261 13.47 10.41 -0.95
CA GLY A 261 14.21 9.27 -1.50
C GLY A 261 15.70 9.57 -1.69
N ALA A 262 16.06 10.77 -2.16
CA ALA A 262 17.44 11.20 -2.29
C ALA A 262 18.13 11.37 -0.93
N LEU A 263 17.47 11.98 0.05
CA LEU A 263 18.01 12.12 1.41
C LEU A 263 18.29 10.74 2.03
N VAL A 264 17.34 9.81 1.94
CA VAL A 264 17.53 8.45 2.46
C VAL A 264 18.61 7.70 1.68
N GLY A 265 18.59 7.77 0.34
CA GLY A 265 19.59 7.14 -0.52
C GLY A 265 21.01 7.64 -0.23
N ILE A 266 21.21 8.96 -0.17
CA ILE A 266 22.49 9.58 0.13
C ILE A 266 22.96 9.19 1.55
N THR A 267 22.09 9.26 2.55
CA THR A 267 22.47 8.88 3.93
C THR A 267 22.88 7.40 4.03
N MET A 268 22.21 6.50 3.31
CA MET A 268 22.59 5.08 3.28
C MET A 268 23.92 4.83 2.55
N ILE A 269 24.19 5.55 1.47
CA ILE A 269 25.46 5.50 0.74
C ILE A 269 26.60 6.01 1.64
N VAL A 270 26.43 7.18 2.27
CA VAL A 270 27.42 7.78 3.18
C VAL A 270 27.67 6.88 4.40
N SER A 271 26.62 6.25 4.93
CA SER A 271 26.73 5.31 6.05
C SER A 271 27.36 3.97 5.67
N LYS A 272 27.74 3.76 4.40
CA LYS A 272 28.24 2.49 3.85
C LYS A 272 27.31 1.29 4.11
N ARG A 273 26.02 1.56 4.34
CA ARG A 273 25.00 0.53 4.57
C ARG A 273 24.38 0.04 3.27
N LEU A 274 24.58 0.76 2.17
CA LEU A 274 24.22 0.32 0.83
C LEU A 274 25.35 -0.53 0.25
N LYS A 275 25.11 -1.83 0.09
CA LYS A 275 25.95 -2.66 -0.79
C LYS A 275 25.62 -2.29 -2.24
N GLN A 276 26.65 -2.22 -3.08
CA GLN A 276 26.51 -1.91 -4.50
C GLN A 276 25.53 -2.90 -5.15
N GLY A 277 24.45 -2.40 -5.75
CA GLY A 277 23.41 -3.22 -6.39
C GLY A 277 22.13 -3.46 -5.57
N ASN A 278 22.05 -2.98 -4.33
CA ASN A 278 20.77 -3.00 -3.60
C ASN A 278 19.85 -1.88 -4.12
N SER A 279 18.74 -2.26 -4.74
CA SER A 279 17.65 -1.36 -5.09
C SER A 279 16.97 -0.87 -3.81
N ILE A 280 16.58 0.41 -3.79
CA ILE A 280 15.75 0.97 -2.71
C ILE A 280 14.31 1.01 -3.23
N PRO A 281 13.33 0.49 -2.47
CA PRO A 281 11.92 0.58 -2.85
C PRO A 281 11.50 2.05 -2.88
N PHE A 282 11.12 2.56 -4.06
CA PHE A 282 10.74 3.96 -4.25
C PHE A 282 9.24 4.21 -4.02
N GLY A 283 8.41 3.17 -4.12
CA GLY A 283 6.97 3.20 -3.89
C GLY A 283 6.55 3.85 -2.57
N PRO A 284 7.18 3.53 -1.41
CA PRO A 284 6.92 4.18 -0.12
C PRO A 284 7.02 5.70 -0.16
N TYR A 285 7.99 6.25 -0.90
CA TYR A 285 8.19 7.70 -0.97
C TYR A 285 7.11 8.35 -1.86
N ILE A 286 6.73 7.72 -2.97
CA ILE A 286 5.60 8.18 -3.79
C ILE A 286 4.30 8.12 -2.98
N ALA A 287 4.05 7.02 -2.27
CA ALA A 287 2.86 6.84 -1.45
C ALA A 287 2.74 7.91 -0.36
N ALA A 288 3.83 8.19 0.36
CA ALA A 288 3.87 9.23 1.38
C ALA A 288 3.69 10.62 0.79
N ALA A 289 4.41 10.94 -0.30
CA ALA A 289 4.30 12.24 -0.98
C ALA A 289 2.89 12.49 -1.52
N GLY A 290 2.27 11.49 -2.14
CA GLY A 290 0.91 11.59 -2.66
C GLY A 290 -0.14 11.68 -1.56
N TRP A 291 0.05 11.01 -0.42
CA TRP A 291 -0.82 11.17 0.75
C TRP A 291 -0.70 12.57 1.38
N ILE A 292 0.51 13.12 1.44
CA ILE A 292 0.72 14.52 1.86
C ILE A 292 0.04 15.49 0.88
N ALA A 293 0.20 15.27 -0.43
CA ALA A 293 -0.42 16.09 -1.46
C ALA A 293 -1.97 16.03 -1.42
N LEU A 294 -2.56 14.88 -1.06
CA LEU A 294 -4.00 14.74 -0.86
C LEU A 294 -4.55 15.67 0.23
N LEU A 295 -3.79 15.88 1.31
CA LEU A 295 -4.22 16.68 2.46
C LEU A 295 -3.80 18.14 2.38
N PHE A 296 -2.58 18.37 1.90
CA PHE A 296 -1.89 19.65 2.03
C PHE A 296 -1.39 20.19 0.68
N GLY A 297 -1.70 19.52 -0.44
CA GLY A 297 -1.12 19.83 -1.74
C GLY A 297 -1.39 21.26 -2.17
N GLN A 298 -2.64 21.70 -2.07
CA GLN A 298 -3.01 23.06 -2.44
C GLN A 298 -2.33 24.10 -1.55
N GLN A 299 -2.33 23.91 -0.21
CA GLN A 299 -1.67 24.84 0.70
C GLN A 299 -0.16 24.92 0.46
N ILE A 300 0.50 23.81 0.13
CA ILE A 300 1.93 23.78 -0.18
C ILE A 300 2.22 24.53 -1.49
N VAL A 301 1.40 24.32 -2.52
CA VAL A 301 1.55 24.98 -3.82
C VAL A 301 1.31 26.49 -3.68
N ASP A 302 0.23 26.89 -2.99
CA ASP A 302 -0.09 28.30 -2.78
C ASP A 302 1.01 29.01 -1.99
N TRP A 303 1.49 28.41 -0.90
CA TRP A 303 2.59 28.94 -0.11
C TRP A 303 3.87 29.12 -0.96
N TYR A 304 4.19 28.14 -1.82
CA TYR A 304 5.34 28.21 -2.70
C TYR A 304 5.20 29.34 -3.74
N LEU A 305 4.03 29.49 -4.34
CA LEU A 305 3.76 30.54 -5.34
C LEU A 305 3.68 31.94 -4.74
N GLU A 306 3.18 32.10 -3.51
CA GLU A 306 3.14 33.38 -2.80
C GLU A 306 4.53 33.86 -2.36
N THR A 307 5.47 32.94 -2.17
CA THR A 307 6.84 33.25 -1.73
C THR A 307 7.78 33.60 -2.90
N LEU A 308 7.34 33.37 -4.14
CA LEU A 308 8.06 33.70 -5.39
C LEU A 308 7.83 35.15 -5.81
#